data_AF-A0A917XXH8-F1
#
_entry.id   AF-A0A917XXH8-F1
#
_cell.length_a   1.000
_cell.length_b   1.000
_cell.length_c   1.000
_cell.angle_alpha   90.00
_cell.angle_beta   90.00
_cell.angle_gamma   90.00
#
_symmetry.space_group_name_H-M   'P 1'
#
loop_
_entity.id
_entity.type
_entity.pdbx_description
1 polymer ?
#
loop_
_entity_poly.entity_id
_entity_poly.type
_entity_poly.pdbx_seq_one_letter_code
_entity_poly.pdbx_strand_id
1 'polypeptide(L)' 'MGSPHDIDPRAFDDPRNRYPSDEEFYASGRPAHPVLPEDRPRGGGGTAPVKHRGTWATVGFVACIILLILVGIALFP' A
#
# COMPACT_ATOMS: atom_id res chain seq x y z
N MET A 1 -1.37 29.94 1.10
CA MET A 1 -0.94 29.51 2.44
C MET A 1 -2.10 29.75 3.40
N GLY A 2 -2.65 28.69 3.99
CA GLY A 2 -3.72 28.81 4.99
C GLY A 2 -3.16 29.33 6.31
N SER A 3 -3.90 30.19 7.00
CA SER A 3 -3.52 30.70 8.33
C SER A 3 -3.30 29.52 9.28
N PRO A 4 -2.14 29.40 9.94
CA PRO A 4 -1.97 28.46 11.04
C PRO A 4 -3.00 28.84 12.11
N HIS A 5 -3.90 27.92 12.45
CA HIS A 5 -5.11 28.20 13.24
C HIS A 5 -4.86 28.56 14.72
N ASP A 6 -3.60 28.80 15.10
CA ASP A 6 -3.16 28.98 16.50
C ASP A 6 -2.30 30.26 16.70
N ILE A 7 -2.20 31.11 15.67
CA ILE A 7 -1.45 32.38 15.74
C ILE A 7 -2.42 33.52 16.06
N ASP A 8 -2.09 34.32 17.09
CA ASP A 8 -2.82 35.55 17.41
C ASP A 8 -2.77 36.50 16.19
N PRO A 9 -3.93 36.93 15.65
CA PRO A 9 -3.97 37.80 14.48
C PRO A 9 -3.31 39.17 14.68
N ARG A 10 -3.10 39.61 15.92
CA ARG A 10 -2.38 40.85 16.24
C ARG A 10 -0.86 40.71 16.10
N ALA A 11 -0.38 39.48 15.98
CA ALA A 11 1.03 39.14 15.97
C ALA A 11 1.60 39.01 14.54
N PHE A 12 0.76 39.05 13.49
CA PHE A 12 1.18 38.86 12.09
C PHE A 12 2.10 39.98 11.57
N ASP A 13 1.91 41.22 12.03
CA ASP A 13 2.67 42.39 11.56
C ASP A 13 3.92 42.68 12.42
N ASP A 14 4.21 41.86 13.44
CA ASP A 14 5.41 42.03 14.27
C ASP A 14 6.63 41.42 13.57
N PRO A 15 7.66 42.22 13.22
CA PRO A 15 8.84 41.73 12.50
C PRO A 15 9.69 40.73 13.30
N ARG A 16 9.43 40.57 14.60
CA ARG A 16 10.10 39.58 15.46
C ARG A 16 9.47 38.20 15.39
N ASN A 17 8.23 38.10 14.88
CA ASN A 17 7.50 36.85 14.79
C ASN A 17 7.84 36.15 13.48
N ARG A 18 8.76 35.18 13.56
CA ARG A 18 9.05 34.26 12.46
C ARG A 18 8.31 32.95 12.70
N TYR A 19 7.25 32.71 11.94
CA TYR A 19 6.58 31.43 11.91
C TYR A 19 7.19 30.58 10.80
N PRO A 20 7.83 29.44 11.12
CA PRO A 20 8.26 28.51 10.10
C PRO A 20 7.06 28.07 9.28
N SER A 21 7.24 27.94 7.98
CA SER A 21 6.30 27.19 7.13
C SER A 21 6.19 25.74 7.62
N ASP A 22 5.10 25.08 7.25
CA ASP A 22 4.93 23.64 7.54
C ASP A 22 6.13 22.86 7.01
N GLU A 23 6.63 23.19 5.82
CA GLU A 23 7.82 22.60 5.23
C GLU A 23 9.08 22.81 6.11
N GLU A 24 9.33 24.03 6.59
CA GLU A 24 10.46 24.33 7.49
C GLU A 24 10.32 23.62 8.84
N PHE A 25 9.11 23.55 9.39
CA PHE A 25 8.82 22.86 10.64
C PHE A 25 9.12 21.36 10.53
N TYR A 26 8.59 20.69 9.49
CA TYR A 26 8.80 19.26 9.27
C TYR A 26 10.20 18.89 8.76
N ALA A 27 10.97 19.85 8.25
CA ALA A 27 12.35 19.64 7.81
C ALA A 27 13.38 19.76 8.95
N SER A 28 13.09 20.57 9.98
CA SER A 28 14.07 20.94 11.01
C SER A 28 14.67 19.78 11.81
N GLY A 29 13.93 18.68 11.97
CA GLY A 29 14.39 17.46 12.67
C GLY A 29 14.79 16.31 11.77
N ARG A 30 14.72 16.47 10.44
CA ARG A 30 15.02 15.38 9.50
C ARG A 30 16.52 15.28 9.22
N PRO A 31 17.08 14.06 9.17
CA PRO A 31 18.45 13.87 8.70
C PRO A 31 18.57 14.27 7.22
N ALA A 32 19.78 14.59 6.76
CA ALA A 32 20.06 14.99 5.38
C ALA A 32 19.59 13.97 4.32
N HIS A 33 19.46 12.70 4.72
CA HIS A 33 18.91 11.62 3.90
C HIS A 33 17.69 11.01 4.61
N PRO A 34 16.50 11.64 4.51
CA PRO A 34 15.31 11.21 5.24
C PRO A 34 14.58 10.02 4.60
N VAL A 35 15.12 9.49 3.49
CA VAL A 35 14.56 8.34 2.79
C VAL A 35 15.64 7.27 2.78
N LEU A 36 15.48 6.28 3.65
CA LEU A 36 16.33 5.10 3.66
C LEU A 36 15.74 4.02 2.73
N PRO A 37 16.58 3.18 2.10
CA PRO A 37 16.11 2.00 1.38
C PRO A 37 15.24 1.06 2.24
N GLU A 38 15.41 1.10 3.56
CA GLU A 38 14.64 0.37 4.56
C GLU A 38 13.25 0.98 4.82
N ASP A 39 13.04 2.27 4.51
CA ASP A 39 11.76 2.99 4.66
C ASP A 39 10.76 2.66 3.54
N ARG A 40 11.19 1.94 2.49
CA ARG A 40 10.27 1.45 1.47
C ARG A 40 9.19 0.60 2.12
N PRO A 41 7.93 0.65 1.66
CA PRO A 41 6.87 -0.19 2.18
C PRO A 41 7.37 -1.64 2.25
N ARG A 42 7.31 -2.24 3.45
CA ARG A 42 7.63 -3.66 3.65
C ARG A 42 6.60 -4.47 2.84
N GLY A 43 6.90 -4.69 1.56
CA GLY A 43 5.96 -5.28 0.59
C GLY A 43 6.07 -4.74 -0.84
N GLY A 44 6.79 -3.64 -1.10
CA GLY A 44 6.92 -3.03 -2.44
C GLY A 44 7.98 -3.65 -3.36
N GLY A 45 8.49 -4.85 -3.07
CA GLY A 45 9.33 -5.57 -4.02
C GLY A 45 8.42 -6.24 -5.05
N GLY A 46 8.63 -5.96 -6.35
CA GLY A 46 7.82 -6.53 -7.44
C GLY A 46 7.63 -8.03 -7.24
N THR A 47 6.46 -8.43 -6.76
CA THR A 47 6.14 -9.82 -6.56
C THR A 47 5.99 -10.39 -7.95
N ALA A 48 7.02 -11.10 -8.43
CA ALA A 48 6.81 -12.03 -9.54
C ALA A 48 5.55 -12.83 -9.19
N PRO A 49 4.56 -12.93 -10.10
CA PRO A 49 3.34 -13.65 -9.79
C PRO A 49 3.72 -15.05 -9.33
N VAL A 50 3.28 -15.42 -8.13
CA VAL A 50 3.56 -16.73 -7.57
C VAL A 50 3.01 -17.77 -8.54
N LYS A 51 3.89 -18.37 -9.36
CA LYS A 51 3.52 -19.48 -10.25
C LYS A 51 3.21 -20.67 -9.36
N HIS A 52 1.95 -20.79 -8.93
CA HIS A 52 1.47 -21.96 -8.21
C HIS A 52 1.53 -23.17 -9.14
N ARG A 53 2.57 -24.01 -8.96
CA ARG A 53 2.73 -25.31 -9.65
C ARG A 53 1.48 -26.19 -9.51
N GLY A 54 0.65 -25.95 -8.50
CA GLY A 54 -0.61 -26.64 -8.23
C GLY A 54 -1.78 -26.28 -9.14
N THR A 55 -1.69 -25.24 -9.99
CA THR A 55 -2.82 -24.81 -10.84
C THR A 55 -3.28 -25.95 -11.76
N TRP A 56 -2.35 -26.68 -12.37
CA TRP A 56 -2.68 -27.84 -13.22
C TRP A 56 -3.25 -29.02 -12.43
N ALA A 57 -2.81 -29.21 -11.19
CA ALA A 57 -3.36 -30.24 -10.31
C ALA A 57 -4.82 -29.94 -9.94
N THR A 58 -5.13 -28.68 -9.61
CA THR A 58 -6.50 -28.25 -9.34
C THR A 58 -7.39 -28.39 -10.57
N VAL A 59 -6.90 -28.00 -11.75
CA VAL A 59 -7.63 -28.17 -13.02
C VAL A 59 -7.94 -29.65 -13.29
N GLY A 60 -6.95 -30.53 -13.14
CA GLY A 60 -7.15 -31.97 -13.31
C GLY A 60 -8.15 -32.56 -12.30
N PHE A 61 -8.10 -32.13 -11.05
CA PHE A 61 -9.03 -32.57 -10.00
C PHE A 61 -10.47 -32.16 -10.31
N VAL A 62 -10.70 -30.90 -10.70
CA VAL A 62 -12.03 -30.40 -11.07
C VAL A 62 -12.57 -31.14 -12.29
N ALA A 63 -11.74 -31.36 -13.33
CA ALA A 63 -12.13 -32.12 -14.51
C ALA A 63 -12.52 -33.57 -14.16
N CYS A 64 -11.81 -34.22 -13.24
CA CYS A 64 -12.12 -35.56 -12.75
C CYS A 64 -13.49 -35.62 -12.05
N ILE A 65 -13.81 -34.66 -11.18
CA ILE A 65 -15.11 -34.59 -10.50
C ILE A 65 -16.24 -34.44 -11.52
N ILE A 66 -16.09 -33.53 -12.49
CA ILE A 66 -17.10 -33.31 -13.54
C ILE A 66 -17.32 -34.60 -14.32
N LEU A 67 -16.25 -35.30 -14.70
CA LEU A 67 -16.34 -36.58 -15.40
C LEU A 67 -17.12 -37.62 -14.58
N LEU A 68 -16.84 -37.76 -13.28
CA LEU A 68 -17.55 -38.70 -12.41
C LEU A 68 -19.05 -38.39 -12.31
N ILE A 69 -19.41 -37.10 -12.24
CA ILE A 69 -20.82 -36.67 -12.23
C ILE A 69 -21.49 -37.06 -13.55
N LEU A 70 -20.86 -36.77 -14.69
CA LEU A 70 -21.42 -37.10 -16.00
C LEU A 70 -21.57 -38.62 -16.19
N VAL A 71 -20.59 -39.41 -15.74
CA VAL A 71 -20.67 -40.88 -15.76
C VAL A 71 -21.81 -41.36 -14.85
N GLY A 72 -21.96 -40.78 -13.67
CA GLY A 72 -23.07 -41.09 -12.76
C GLY A 72 -24.44 -40.85 -13.40
N ILE A 73 -24.63 -39.67 -14.01
CA ILE A 73 -25.87 -39.34 -14.73
C ILE A 73 -26.08 -40.28 -15.92
N ALA A 74 -25.04 -40.64 -16.66
CA ALA A 74 -25.15 -41.52 -17.81
C ALA A 74 -25.51 -42.98 -17.42
N LEU A 75 -24.96 -43.47 -16.30
CA LEU A 75 -25.26 -44.82 -15.79
C LEU A 75 -26.60 -44.89 -15.02
N PHE A 76 -26.99 -43.79 -14.37
CA PHE A 76 -28.18 -43.69 -13.52
C PHE A 76 -28.96 -42.40 -13.86
N PRO A 77 -29.64 -42.36 -15.02
CA PRO A 77 -30.42 -41.19 -15.45
C PRO A 77 -31.66 -40.94 -14.57
#